data_AF-A0A0P0RIV7-F1
#
_entry.id   AF-A0A0P0RIV7-F1
#
_cell.length_a   1.000
_cell.length_b   1.000
_cell.length_c   1.000
_cell.angle_alpha   90.00
_cell.angle_beta   90.00
_cell.angle_gamma   90.00
#
_symmetry.space_group_name_H-M   'P 1'
#
loop_
_entity.id
_entity.type
_entity.pdbx_description
1 polymer ?
#
loop_
_entity_poly.entity_id
_entity_poly.type
_entity_poly.pdbx_seq_one_letter_code
_entity_poly.pdbx_strand_id
1 'polypeptide(L)'
;MEEEAEVMLQRWSIRKTNVGDLHFVGFNVKKQDGRVSTAIVEFDTKQRIAITQSGRRYRLIGPAGYDGDAEYVWNWVVRLRSITAWSDVTADLVPDWRREGTP
;
A
#
# COMPACT_ATOMS: atom_id res chain seq x y z
N MET A 1 -6.37 21.47 -15.29
CA MET A 1 -5.22 20.79 -14.67
C MET A 1 -5.81 19.71 -13.80
N GLU A 2 -5.75 18.45 -14.23
CA GLU A 2 -6.19 17.34 -13.39
C GLU A 2 -5.18 17.22 -12.26
N GLU A 3 -5.55 17.65 -11.06
CA GLU A 3 -4.85 17.28 -9.83
C GLU A 3 -4.69 15.76 -9.85
N GLU A 4 -3.45 15.33 -10.04
CA GLU A 4 -3.08 13.93 -10.19
C GLU A 4 -3.61 13.18 -8.96
N ALA A 5 -4.71 12.45 -9.14
CA ALA A 5 -5.55 12.01 -8.03
C ALA A 5 -4.78 11.08 -7.09
N GLU A 6 -4.25 11.64 -6.00
CA GLU A 6 -3.57 10.92 -4.92
C GLU A 6 -4.50 9.83 -4.39
N VAL A 7 -3.98 8.61 -4.30
CA VAL A 7 -4.72 7.48 -3.74
C VAL A 7 -4.45 7.41 -2.24
N MET A 8 -5.48 7.68 -1.45
CA MET A 8 -5.40 7.62 0.01
C MET A 8 -5.79 6.23 0.49
N LEU A 9 -4.89 5.56 1.21
CA LEU A 9 -5.12 4.22 1.77
C LEU A 9 -5.22 4.27 3.30
N GLN A 10 -6.26 3.65 3.85
CA GLN A 10 -6.40 3.33 5.26
C GLN A 10 -6.33 1.81 5.45
N ARG A 11 -6.16 1.34 6.70
CA ARG A 11 -6.08 -0.09 7.03
C ARG A 11 -5.11 -0.78 6.07
N TRP A 12 -3.92 -0.19 5.99
CA TRP A 12 -2.94 -0.47 4.96
C TRP A 12 -1.85 -1.38 5.50
N SER A 13 -1.13 -2.04 4.60
CA SER A 13 0.08 -2.80 4.85
C SER A 13 1.04 -2.67 3.66
N ILE A 14 2.32 -2.94 3.91
CA ILE A 14 3.37 -2.97 2.88
C ILE A 14 3.84 -4.41 2.74
N ARG A 15 3.59 -5.00 1.57
CA ARG A 15 3.94 -6.38 1.27
C ARG A 15 5.18 -6.40 0.38
N LYS A 16 6.20 -7.16 0.79
CA LYS A 16 7.39 -7.43 -0.02
C LYS A 16 7.25 -8.78 -0.69
N THR A 17 7.41 -8.83 -2.00
CA THR A 17 7.37 -10.08 -2.77
C THR A 17 8.74 -10.77 -2.79
N ASN A 18 8.77 -12.02 -3.23
CA ASN A 18 10.00 -12.81 -3.39
C ASN A 18 11.00 -12.21 -4.40
N VAL A 19 10.55 -11.36 -5.32
CA VAL A 19 11.41 -10.64 -6.27
C VAL A 19 11.92 -9.30 -5.72
N GLY A 20 11.50 -8.93 -4.50
CA GLY A 20 11.94 -7.73 -3.81
C GLY A 20 11.01 -6.53 -3.95
N ASP A 21 10.01 -6.59 -4.84
CA ASP A 21 9.06 -5.50 -5.05
C ASP A 21 8.20 -5.27 -3.81
N LEU A 22 8.02 -3.99 -3.48
CA LEU A 22 7.13 -3.53 -2.42
C LEU A 22 5.79 -3.09 -3.02
N HIS A 23 4.69 -3.49 -2.37
CA HIS A 23 3.34 -3.11 -2.76
C HIS A 23 2.56 -2.61 -1.54
N PHE A 24 1.73 -1.60 -1.74
CA PHE A 24 0.71 -1.25 -0.77
C PHE A 24 -0.53 -2.11 -0.98
N VAL A 25 -1.08 -2.58 0.13
CA VAL A 25 -2.37 -3.27 0.21
C VAL A 25 -3.20 -2.54 1.25
N GLY A 26 -4.38 -2.04 0.89
CA GLY A 26 -5.24 -1.35 1.85
C GLY A 26 -6.55 -0.88 1.25
N PHE A 27 -7.33 -0.18 2.05
CA PHE A 27 -8.64 0.34 1.64
C PHE A 27 -8.51 1.77 1.10
N ASN A 28 -8.95 1.97 -0.13
CA ASN A 28 -8.95 3.28 -0.77
C ASN A 28 -10.15 4.11 -0.29
N VAL A 29 -9.85 5.18 0.44
CA VAL A 29 -10.88 6.01 1.09
C VAL A 29 -11.80 6.69 0.08
N LYS A 30 -11.26 7.11 -1.08
CA LYS A 30 -12.02 7.88 -2.07
C LYS A 30 -12.95 7.01 -2.91
N LYS A 31 -12.51 5.82 -3.29
CA LYS A 31 -13.29 4.88 -4.12
C LYS A 31 -14.06 3.84 -3.31
N GLN A 32 -13.77 3.75 -2.02
CA GLN A 32 -14.35 2.77 -1.11
C GLN A 32 -14.14 1.32 -1.59
N ASP A 33 -12.93 1.01 -2.07
CA ASP A 33 -12.53 -0.30 -2.57
C ASP A 33 -11.24 -0.82 -1.94
N GLY A 34 -11.12 -2.15 -1.88
CA GLY A 34 -9.85 -2.82 -1.64
C GLY A 34 -8.87 -2.53 -2.77
N ARG A 35 -7.63 -2.20 -2.44
CA ARG A 35 -6.65 -1.71 -3.42
C ARG A 35 -5.28 -2.33 -3.18
N VAL A 36 -4.64 -2.71 -4.29
CA VAL A 36 -3.23 -3.11 -4.35
C VAL A 36 -2.51 -2.19 -5.33
N SER A 37 -1.39 -1.62 -4.91
CA SER A 37 -0.56 -0.79 -5.79
C SER A 37 0.29 -1.61 -6.76
N THR A 38 0.77 -0.99 -7.83
CA THR A 38 1.96 -1.52 -8.54
C THR A 38 3.19 -1.39 -7.64
N ALA A 39 4.34 -1.92 -8.09
CA ALA A 39 5.60 -1.83 -7.36
C ALA A 39 5.90 -0.38 -6.96
N ILE A 40 6.32 -0.19 -5.71
CA ILE A 40 6.73 1.10 -5.17
C ILE A 40 8.14 1.40 -5.66
N VAL A 41 8.35 2.60 -6.20
CA VAL A 41 9.65 3.06 -6.71
C VAL A 41 10.31 4.06 -5.77
N GLU A 42 9.49 4.86 -5.07
CA GLU A 42 9.95 5.82 -4.07
C GLU A 42 9.01 5.79 -2.89
N PHE A 43 9.55 5.80 -1.67
CA PHE A 43 8.73 5.81 -0.45
C PHE A 43 9.36 6.69 0.62
N ASP A 44 8.68 7.79 0.96
CA ASP A 44 8.96 8.58 2.15
C ASP A 44 8.18 7.98 3.32
N THR A 45 8.87 7.23 4.18
CA THR A 45 8.28 6.58 5.35
C THR A 45 7.84 7.57 6.42
N LYS A 46 8.45 8.76 6.48
CA LYS A 46 8.10 9.80 7.47
C LYS A 46 6.81 10.50 7.10
N GLN A 47 6.67 10.85 5.81
CA GLN A 47 5.45 11.46 5.29
C GLN A 47 4.37 10.41 4.97
N ARG A 48 4.76 9.14 4.91
CA ARG A 48 3.92 8.01 4.48
C ARG A 48 3.36 8.18 3.07
N ILE A 49 4.23 8.62 2.16
CA ILE A 49 3.89 8.93 0.77
C ILE A 49 4.80 8.13 -0.15
N ALA A 50 4.22 7.49 -1.17
CA ALA A 50 4.99 6.75 -2.16
C ALA A 50 4.60 7.11 -3.59
N ILE A 51 5.57 6.96 -4.49
CA ILE A 51 5.34 6.89 -5.93
C ILE A 51 5.48 5.43 -6.35
N THR A 52 4.58 5.01 -7.22
CA THR A 52 4.54 3.64 -7.75
C THR A 52 4.96 3.62 -9.20
N GLN A 53 5.32 2.45 -9.72
CA GLN A 53 5.73 2.25 -11.11
C GLN A 53 4.70 2.74 -12.13
N SER A 54 3.40 2.78 -11.77
CA SER A 54 2.34 3.37 -12.59
C SER A 54 2.34 4.90 -12.66
N GLY A 55 3.25 5.59 -11.95
CA GLY A 55 3.28 7.04 -11.76
C GLY A 55 2.34 7.54 -10.66
N ARG A 56 1.44 6.70 -10.14
CA ARG A 56 0.48 7.11 -9.11
C ARG A 56 1.16 7.39 -7.77
N ARG A 57 0.78 8.52 -7.17
CA ARG A 57 1.08 8.89 -5.79
C ARG A 57 0.08 8.25 -4.81
N TYR A 58 0.61 7.62 -3.77
CA TYR A 58 -0.16 7.03 -2.68
C TYR A 58 0.18 7.72 -1.38
N ARG A 59 -0.83 7.96 -0.54
CA ARG A 59 -0.68 8.44 0.84
C ARG A 59 -1.30 7.42 1.79
N LEU A 60 -0.54 7.00 2.79
CA LEU A 60 -1.03 6.10 3.83
C LEU A 60 -1.57 6.94 4.99
N ILE A 61 -2.82 6.72 5.36
CA ILE A 61 -3.54 7.51 6.36
C ILE A 61 -3.86 6.62 7.56
N GLY A 62 -3.71 7.18 8.75
CA GLY A 62 -4.01 6.49 9.99
C GLY A 62 -3.08 5.31 10.25
N PRO A 63 -3.45 4.43 11.18
CA PRO A 63 -2.69 3.23 11.47
C PRO A 63 -2.77 2.22 10.31
N ALA A 64 -1.68 1.47 10.14
CA ALA A 64 -1.68 0.25 9.35
C ALA A 64 -2.64 -0.78 9.96
N GLY A 65 -3.16 -1.68 9.13
CA GLY A 65 -4.15 -2.66 9.57
C GLY A 65 -4.60 -3.60 8.47
N TYR A 66 -5.49 -4.50 8.86
CA TYR A 66 -6.12 -5.46 7.97
C TYR A 66 -7.41 -4.88 7.40
N ASP A 67 -7.67 -5.14 6.12
CA ASP A 67 -8.93 -4.87 5.46
C ASP A 67 -9.30 -6.04 4.54
N GLY A 68 -10.52 -6.57 4.68
CA GLY A 68 -10.93 -7.79 3.97
C GLY A 68 -10.99 -7.64 2.45
N ASP A 69 -11.44 -6.48 1.96
CA ASP A 69 -11.52 -6.21 0.52
C ASP A 69 -10.12 -6.05 -0.07
N ALA A 70 -9.24 -5.35 0.65
CA ALA A 70 -7.85 -5.20 0.24
C ALA A 70 -7.13 -6.57 0.14
N GLU A 71 -7.38 -7.45 1.11
CA GLU A 71 -6.80 -8.80 1.12
C GLU A 71 -7.38 -9.70 0.03
N TYR A 72 -8.66 -9.56 -0.30
CA TYR A 72 -9.23 -10.22 -1.46
C TYR A 72 -8.50 -9.82 -2.75
N VAL A 73 -8.27 -8.52 -2.95
CA VAL A 73 -7.54 -8.01 -4.12
C VAL A 73 -6.08 -8.47 -4.10
N TRP A 74 -5.42 -8.47 -2.94
CA TRP A 74 -4.05 -8.98 -2.80
C TRP A 74 -3.93 -10.45 -3.19
N ASN A 75 -4.82 -11.31 -2.67
CA ASN A 75 -4.83 -12.73 -3.01
C ASN A 75 -5.08 -12.97 -4.51
N TRP A 76 -5.91 -12.16 -5.14
CA TRP A 76 -6.10 -12.19 -6.59
C TRP A 76 -4.82 -11.78 -7.35
N VAL A 77 -4.15 -10.70 -6.94
CA VAL A 77 -2.88 -10.24 -7.53
C VAL A 77 -1.78 -11.29 -7.39
N VAL A 78 -1.64 -11.91 -6.22
CA VAL A 78 -0.67 -12.99 -5.96
C VAL A 78 -0.84 -14.13 -6.96
N ARG A 79 -2.09 -14.55 -7.21
CA ARG A 79 -2.39 -15.60 -8.19
C ARG A 79 -2.13 -15.15 -9.62
N LEU A 80 -2.59 -13.96 -9.99
CA LEU A 80 -2.46 -13.44 -11.36
C LEU A 80 -0.99 -13.26 -11.77
N ARG A 81 -0.15 -12.82 -10.83
CA ARG A 81 1.27 -12.52 -11.06
C ARG A 81 2.20 -13.66 -10.67
N SER A 82 1.66 -14.80 -10.24
CA SER A 82 2.45 -15.95 -9.77
C SER A 82 3.47 -15.59 -8.69
N ILE A 83 3.10 -14.72 -7.75
CA ILE A 83 3.94 -14.37 -6.59
C ILE A 83 4.02 -15.62 -5.69
N THR A 84 5.19 -16.24 -5.61
CA THR A 84 5.36 -17.52 -4.91
C THR A 84 5.58 -17.36 -3.41
N ALA A 85 6.12 -16.21 -2.98
CA ALA A 85 6.24 -15.85 -1.58
C ALA A 85 6.18 -14.34 -1.40
N TRP A 86 5.70 -13.93 -0.23
CA TRP A 86 5.70 -12.53 0.19
C TRP A 86 5.70 -12.45 1.71
N SER A 87 6.12 -11.31 2.25
CA SER A 87 6.07 -11.00 3.68
C SER A 87 5.49 -9.62 3.93
N ASP A 88 4.90 -9.43 5.11
CA ASP A 88 4.55 -8.11 5.60
C ASP A 88 5.81 -7.43 6.16
N VAL A 89 6.16 -6.26 5.62
CA VAL A 89 7.32 -5.46 6.05
C VAL A 89 6.90 -4.11 6.61
N THR A 90 5.62 -3.96 6.97
CA THR A 90 5.05 -2.70 7.47
C THR A 90 5.80 -2.20 8.69
N ALA A 91 6.04 -3.07 9.67
CA ALA A 91 6.72 -2.71 10.91
C ALA A 91 8.20 -2.34 10.71
N ASP A 92 8.85 -2.95 9.71
CA ASP A 92 10.25 -2.69 9.40
C ASP A 92 10.44 -1.33 8.72
N LEU A 93 9.51 -0.96 7.84
CA LEU A 93 9.58 0.28 7.06
C LEU A 93 8.97 1.48 7.78
N VAL A 94 7.91 1.26 8.57
CA VAL A 94 7.18 2.31 9.28
C VAL A 94 7.05 1.90 10.75
N PRO A 95 8.06 2.16 11.60
CA PRO A 95 8.06 1.70 12.99
C PRO A 95 6.89 2.23 13.84
N ASP A 96 6.32 3.37 13.47
CA ASP A 96 5.18 4.01 14.12
C ASP A 96 3.83 3.66 13.46
N TRP A 97 3.78 2.55 12.71
CA TRP A 97 2.62 2.09 11.95
C TRP A 97 1.31 1.98 12.74
N ARG A 98 1.34 1.85 14.07
CA ARG A 98 0.14 1.80 14.93
C ARG A 98 -0.44 3.17 15.29
N ARG A 99 0.26 4.25 14.97
CA ARG A 99 -0.20 5.61 15.29
C ARG A 99 -0.97 6.20 14.12
N GLU A 100 -1.97 7.02 14.46
CA GLU A 100 -2.53 7.97 13.50
C GLU A 100 -1.37 8.81 12.97
N GLY A 101 -1.09 8.72 11.67
CA GLY A 101 -0.08 9.56 11.05
C GLY A 101 -0.47 11.01 11.25
N THR A 102 0.47 11.85 11.69
CA THR A 102 0.22 13.27 11.91
C THR A 102 -0.32 13.91 10.61
N PRO A 103 -1.38 14.74 10.68
CA PRO A 103 -1.90 15.47 9.52
C PRO A 103 -0.85 16.30 8.78
#